data_AF-A0A1Q3MQZ2-F1
#
_entry.id   AF-A0A1Q3MQZ2-F1
#
_cell.length_a   1.000
_cell.length_b   1.000
_cell.length_c   1.000
_cell.angle_alpha   90.00
_cell.angle_beta   90.00
_cell.angle_gamma   90.00
#
_symmetry.space_group_name_H-M   'P 1'
#
loop_
_entity.id
_entity.type
_entity.pdbx_description
1 polymer ?
#
loop_
_entity_poly.entity_id
_entity_poly.type
_entity_poly.pdbx_seq_one_letter_code
_entity_poly.pdbx_strand_id
1 'polypeptide(L)'
;MTSKWFFFSAASLSAVVAVAVTRDVDNSLLKSHTDALQKAPSISIAFTVNRLGSEIQDEKLVISKPGLVRWETPAKIVIANGTTISEVDRKSNSYTETDQTPESLKAVFGDDVIWAWSAMVDAQFTKPITDAKTGASRNVKGAAVKELTTARKDRLVTLYIDNKLGFARGVTFESESGGQKVTNVVLASEIEVGKEPLMASSTAFTLPAGAKKMEKAAGLTFASVRPILQASCGCHMGGPKGGLSLSSYANVMKGGRSGPAVNPGNADESILIQVITGQRAPKMPPNGAVPTDKLATLKQWINDGAKE
;
A
#
# COMPACT_ATOMS: atom_id res chain seq x y z
N MET A 1 15.50 57.85 -21.10
CA MET A 1 14.48 56.94 -20.53
C MET A 1 15.03 55.52 -20.60
N THR A 2 15.58 55.03 -19.48
CA THR A 2 16.25 53.74 -19.36
C THR A 2 15.43 52.84 -18.44
N SER A 3 14.64 51.93 -19.00
CA SER A 3 13.89 50.93 -18.23
C SER A 3 14.69 49.64 -18.12
N LYS A 4 15.38 49.47 -16.98
CA LYS A 4 15.93 48.20 -16.50
C LYS A 4 14.79 47.23 -16.20
N TRP A 5 14.74 46.10 -16.89
CA TRP A 5 13.90 44.96 -16.50
C TRP A 5 14.70 44.07 -15.55
N PHE A 6 14.30 44.04 -14.28
CA PHE A 6 14.80 43.09 -13.29
C PHE A 6 14.12 41.73 -13.53
N PHE A 7 14.91 40.72 -13.90
CA PHE A 7 14.49 39.32 -13.79
C PHE A 7 14.54 38.93 -12.31
N PHE A 8 13.39 38.81 -11.65
CA PHE A 8 13.29 38.07 -10.41
C PHE A 8 13.35 36.58 -10.74
N SER A 9 14.49 35.94 -10.43
CA SER A 9 14.60 34.49 -10.34
C SER A 9 13.76 34.04 -9.15
N ALA A 10 12.56 33.53 -9.41
CA ALA A 10 11.79 32.82 -8.40
C ALA A 10 12.48 31.48 -8.13
N ALA A 11 13.30 31.44 -7.09
CA ALA A 11 13.72 30.19 -6.49
C ALA A 11 12.48 29.50 -5.95
N SER A 12 11.90 28.58 -6.73
CA SER A 12 10.88 27.67 -6.24
C SER A 12 11.55 26.75 -5.22
N LEU A 13 11.43 27.08 -3.93
CA LEU A 13 11.59 26.10 -2.88
C LEU A 13 10.58 24.99 -3.15
N SER A 14 11.06 23.86 -3.65
CA SER A 14 10.33 22.60 -3.51
C SER A 14 10.30 22.29 -2.03
N ALA A 15 9.26 22.80 -1.35
CA ALA A 15 8.90 22.31 -0.04
C ALA A 15 8.57 20.83 -0.22
N VAL A 16 9.46 19.96 0.26
CA VAL A 16 9.03 18.64 0.69
C VAL A 16 7.95 18.95 1.72
N VAL A 17 6.69 18.68 1.37
CA VAL A 17 5.61 18.71 2.35
C VAL A 17 5.96 17.59 3.31
N ALA A 18 6.71 17.92 4.36
CA ALA A 18 6.82 17.06 5.51
C ALA A 18 5.38 16.86 5.96
N VAL A 19 4.87 15.64 5.82
CA VAL A 19 3.59 15.23 6.37
C VAL A 19 3.76 15.22 7.89
N ALA A 20 3.77 16.42 8.46
CA ALA A 20 3.91 16.64 9.88
C ALA A 20 2.51 16.67 10.46
N VAL A 21 2.11 15.56 11.07
CA VAL A 21 0.99 15.59 12.01
C VAL A 21 1.46 16.49 13.17
N THR A 22 0.70 17.53 13.50
CA THR A 22 1.01 18.38 14.65
C THR A 22 1.16 17.49 15.89
N ARG A 23 2.33 17.52 16.54
CA ARG A 23 2.64 16.73 17.74
C ARG A 23 1.61 16.98 18.82
N ASP A 24 0.67 16.05 18.96
CA ASP A 24 -0.29 16.02 20.04
C ASP A 24 -0.04 14.71 20.77
N VAL A 25 0.58 14.76 21.95
CA VAL A 25 1.04 13.56 22.67
C VAL A 25 -0.14 12.94 23.42
N ASP A 26 -1.09 12.40 22.67
CA ASP A 26 -2.04 11.44 23.19
C ASP A 26 -1.89 10.09 22.47
N ASN A 27 -0.84 9.38 22.88
CA ASN A 27 -0.57 8.01 22.45
C ASN A 27 -1.58 7.00 23.03
N SER A 28 -2.56 7.41 23.83
CA SER A 28 -3.47 6.47 24.50
C SER A 28 -4.34 5.71 23.49
N LEU A 29 -4.82 6.37 22.43
CA LEU A 29 -5.66 5.73 21.41
C LEU A 29 -4.85 4.76 20.54
N LEU A 30 -3.62 5.13 20.16
CA LEU A 30 -2.70 4.24 19.44
C LEU A 30 -2.31 3.04 20.29
N LYS A 31 -2.06 3.26 21.59
CA LYS A 31 -1.78 2.19 22.55
C LYS A 31 -2.99 1.28 22.71
N SER A 32 -4.19 1.83 22.85
CA SER A 32 -5.43 1.05 22.96
C SER A 32 -5.65 0.16 21.75
N HIS A 33 -5.45 0.70 20.54
CA HIS A 33 -5.50 -0.05 19.28
C HIS A 33 -4.52 -1.22 19.27
N THR A 34 -3.27 -0.94 19.63
CA THR A 34 -2.20 -1.93 19.64
C THR A 34 -2.46 -3.02 20.69
N ASP A 35 -2.79 -2.63 21.92
CA ASP A 35 -3.09 -3.53 23.03
C ASP A 35 -4.29 -4.43 22.71
N ALA A 36 -5.35 -3.89 22.11
CA ALA A 36 -6.56 -4.64 21.79
C ALA A 36 -6.28 -5.74 20.75
N LEU A 37 -5.56 -5.40 19.67
CA LEU A 37 -5.11 -6.38 18.67
C LEU A 37 -4.16 -7.41 19.26
N GLN A 38 -3.18 -6.98 20.07
CA GLN A 38 -2.22 -7.90 20.69
C GLN A 38 -2.86 -8.79 21.75
N LYS A 39 -4.00 -8.44 22.33
CA LYS A 39 -4.75 -9.30 23.26
C LYS A 39 -5.66 -10.28 22.53
N ALA A 40 -6.25 -9.88 21.40
CA ALA A 40 -7.16 -10.72 20.63
C ALA A 40 -6.55 -12.10 20.32
N PRO A 41 -7.24 -13.21 20.63
CA PRO A 41 -6.83 -14.55 20.23
C PRO A 41 -6.94 -14.76 18.72
N SER A 42 -8.06 -14.29 18.16
CA SER A 42 -8.35 -14.31 16.73
C SER A 42 -9.33 -13.21 16.35
N ILE A 43 -9.27 -12.75 15.10
CA ILE A 43 -10.24 -11.83 14.51
C ILE A 43 -10.61 -12.29 13.09
N SER A 44 -11.88 -12.08 12.72
CA SER A 44 -12.41 -12.25 11.36
C SER A 44 -13.05 -10.93 10.93
N ILE A 45 -12.67 -10.43 9.77
CA ILE A 45 -13.02 -9.09 9.28
C ILE A 45 -13.54 -9.23 7.86
N ALA A 46 -14.78 -8.79 7.61
CA ALA A 46 -15.28 -8.56 6.26
C ALA A 46 -15.27 -7.04 6.00
N PHE A 47 -14.68 -6.62 4.87
CA PHE A 47 -14.48 -5.21 4.58
C PHE A 47 -14.53 -4.90 3.08
N THR A 48 -14.84 -3.65 2.78
CA THR A 48 -14.81 -3.11 1.42
C THR A 48 -13.53 -2.29 1.21
N VAL A 49 -12.91 -2.45 0.05
CA VAL A 49 -11.78 -1.63 -0.41
C VAL A 49 -12.24 -0.76 -1.57
N ASN A 50 -12.20 0.56 -1.38
CA ASN A 50 -12.48 1.55 -2.41
C ASN A 50 -11.19 2.28 -2.76
N ARG A 51 -10.67 2.01 -3.96
CA ARG A 51 -9.52 2.71 -4.54
C ARG A 51 -10.04 3.66 -5.62
N LEU A 52 -9.58 4.91 -5.62
CA LEU A 52 -10.07 5.89 -6.59
C LEU A 52 -9.87 5.39 -8.03
N GLY A 53 -10.93 5.38 -8.83
CA GLY A 53 -10.89 4.91 -10.21
C GLY A 53 -10.92 3.38 -10.39
N SER A 54 -11.12 2.62 -9.31
CA SER A 54 -11.33 1.16 -9.34
C SER A 54 -12.73 0.79 -8.85
N GLU A 55 -13.20 -0.39 -9.23
CA GLU A 55 -14.41 -0.97 -8.64
C GLU A 55 -14.17 -1.28 -7.15
N ILE A 56 -15.20 -1.06 -6.33
CA ILE A 56 -15.18 -1.44 -4.91
C ILE A 56 -15.06 -2.96 -4.83
N GLN A 57 -14.12 -3.45 -4.03
CA GLN A 57 -13.89 -4.88 -3.84
C GLN A 57 -14.26 -5.30 -2.42
N ASP A 58 -14.95 -6.42 -2.30
CA ASP A 58 -15.18 -7.09 -1.03
C ASP A 58 -13.99 -8.01 -0.71
N GLU A 59 -13.48 -7.92 0.50
CA GLU A 59 -12.34 -8.70 0.97
C GLU A 59 -12.61 -9.25 2.37
N LYS A 60 -11.97 -10.37 2.70
CA LYS A 60 -12.07 -11.01 4.02
C LYS A 60 -10.69 -11.28 4.57
N LEU A 61 -10.46 -10.89 5.82
CA LEU A 61 -9.22 -11.15 6.56
C LEU A 61 -9.53 -11.90 7.84
N VAL A 62 -8.84 -13.01 8.04
CA VAL A 62 -8.83 -13.77 9.30
C VAL A 62 -7.40 -13.78 9.83
N ILE A 63 -7.22 -13.44 11.10
CA ILE A 63 -5.94 -13.49 11.79
C ILE A 63 -6.15 -14.27 13.09
N SER A 64 -5.24 -15.18 13.41
CA SER A 64 -5.23 -15.88 14.69
C SER A 64 -3.82 -16.08 15.18
N LYS A 65 -3.63 -16.02 16.50
CA LYS A 65 -2.37 -16.41 17.12
C LYS A 65 -2.06 -17.89 16.89
N PRO A 66 -0.79 -18.30 16.81
CA PRO A 66 0.42 -17.44 16.91
C PRO A 66 0.80 -16.70 15.61
N GLY A 67 0.05 -16.87 14.53
CA GLY A 67 0.38 -16.23 13.24
C GLY A 67 -0.34 -16.86 12.06
N LEU A 68 -1.51 -17.44 12.28
CA LEU A 68 -2.36 -17.94 11.20
C LEU A 68 -3.05 -16.76 10.53
N VAL A 69 -2.98 -16.70 9.21
CA VAL A 69 -3.59 -15.62 8.42
C VAL A 69 -4.30 -16.22 7.24
N ARG A 70 -5.49 -15.70 6.93
CA ARG A 70 -6.16 -15.93 5.66
C ARG A 70 -6.72 -14.62 5.15
N TRP A 71 -6.19 -14.15 4.04
CA TRP A 71 -6.66 -12.95 3.35
C TRP A 71 -7.19 -13.32 1.98
N GLU A 72 -8.48 -13.10 1.78
CA GLU A 72 -9.17 -13.38 0.53
C GLU A 72 -9.56 -12.08 -0.15
N THR A 73 -9.15 -11.98 -1.41
CA THR A 73 -9.54 -10.92 -2.34
C THR A 73 -10.12 -11.54 -3.61
N PRO A 74 -10.73 -10.73 -4.48
CA PRO A 74 -11.19 -11.17 -5.79
C PRO A 74 -10.07 -11.69 -6.71
N ALA A 75 -8.83 -11.20 -6.54
CA ALA A 75 -7.69 -11.56 -7.38
C ALA A 75 -6.79 -12.65 -6.77
N LYS A 76 -6.62 -12.65 -5.44
CA LYS A 76 -5.67 -13.51 -4.73
C LYS A 76 -6.21 -14.06 -3.42
N ILE A 77 -5.59 -15.14 -2.96
CA ILE A 77 -5.72 -15.64 -1.59
C ILE A 77 -4.31 -15.73 -0.98
N VAL A 78 -4.14 -15.23 0.24
CA VAL A 78 -2.92 -15.42 1.02
C VAL A 78 -3.27 -16.26 2.25
N ILE A 79 -2.57 -17.37 2.47
CA ILE A 79 -2.72 -18.22 3.64
C ILE A 79 -1.37 -18.38 4.34
N ALA A 80 -1.31 -18.03 5.62
CA ALA A 80 -0.22 -18.37 6.52
C ALA A 80 -0.74 -19.43 7.50
N ASN A 81 -0.18 -20.64 7.50
CA ASN A 81 -0.70 -21.78 8.27
C ASN A 81 0.15 -22.14 9.50
N GLY A 82 1.16 -21.33 9.81
CA GLY A 82 2.14 -21.55 10.89
C GLY A 82 3.46 -22.15 10.42
N THR A 83 3.54 -22.70 9.20
CA THR A 83 4.76 -23.26 8.61
C THR A 83 5.08 -22.65 7.26
N THR A 84 4.07 -22.46 6.42
CA THR A 84 4.21 -21.88 5.07
C THR A 84 3.23 -20.74 4.86
N ILE A 85 3.66 -19.79 4.03
CA ILE A 85 2.80 -18.77 3.42
C ILE A 85 2.56 -19.18 1.97
N SER A 86 1.31 -19.46 1.64
CA SER A 86 0.83 -19.73 0.29
C SER A 86 0.17 -18.48 -0.28
N GLU A 87 0.60 -18.03 -1.46
CA GLU A 87 -0.05 -16.96 -2.21
C GLU A 87 -0.61 -17.54 -3.51
N VAL A 88 -1.93 -17.49 -3.67
CA VAL A 88 -2.66 -18.07 -4.79
C VAL A 88 -3.16 -16.93 -5.67
N ASP A 89 -2.79 -16.96 -6.95
CA ASP A 89 -3.36 -16.12 -7.99
C ASP A 89 -4.57 -16.84 -8.60
N ARG A 90 -5.76 -16.25 -8.42
CA ARG A 90 -7.02 -16.84 -8.89
C ARG A 90 -7.16 -16.75 -10.41
N LYS A 91 -6.50 -15.80 -11.05
CA LYS A 91 -6.60 -15.55 -12.50
C LYS A 91 -5.74 -16.51 -13.30
N SER A 92 -4.49 -16.74 -12.88
CA SER A 92 -3.59 -17.69 -13.54
C SER A 92 -3.74 -19.13 -13.06
N ASN A 93 -4.55 -19.35 -12.01
CA ASN A 93 -4.66 -20.64 -11.32
C ASN A 93 -3.27 -21.18 -10.93
N SER A 94 -2.49 -20.34 -10.26
CA SER A 94 -1.14 -20.66 -9.82
C SER A 94 -0.93 -20.25 -8.38
N TYR A 95 0.07 -20.84 -7.73
CA TYR A 95 0.41 -20.48 -6.37
C TYR A 95 1.91 -20.50 -6.13
N THR A 96 2.35 -19.71 -5.15
CA THR A 96 3.72 -19.75 -4.62
C THR A 96 3.67 -20.12 -3.15
N GLU A 97 4.75 -20.72 -2.66
CA GLU A 97 4.92 -21.04 -1.25
C GLU A 97 6.27 -20.50 -0.77
N THR A 98 6.26 -19.95 0.43
CA THR A 98 7.48 -19.58 1.16
C THR A 98 7.38 -20.03 2.59
N ASP A 99 8.52 -20.22 3.25
CA ASP A 99 8.55 -20.49 4.68
C ASP A 99 7.93 -19.31 5.45
N GLN A 100 7.15 -19.65 6.48
CA GLN A 100 6.58 -18.68 7.39
C GLN A 100 7.59 -18.33 8.48
N THR A 101 8.20 -17.15 8.36
CA THR A 101 9.04 -16.53 9.37
C THR A 101 8.33 -15.28 9.92
N PRO A 102 8.75 -14.71 11.06
CA PRO A 102 8.22 -13.44 11.53
C PRO A 102 8.31 -12.32 10.47
N GLU A 103 9.39 -12.30 9.69
CA GLU A 103 9.62 -11.32 8.63
C GLU A 103 8.70 -11.55 7.43
N SER A 104 8.56 -12.80 6.97
CA SER A 104 7.66 -13.11 5.84
C SER A 104 6.19 -12.90 6.20
N LEU A 105 5.80 -13.18 7.45
CA LEU A 105 4.48 -12.89 7.97
C LEU A 105 4.23 -11.38 8.06
N LYS A 106 5.18 -10.61 8.59
CA LYS A 106 5.12 -9.14 8.61
C LYS A 106 5.01 -8.55 7.21
N ALA A 107 5.69 -9.14 6.23
CA ALA A 107 5.65 -8.69 4.83
C ALA A 107 4.24 -8.80 4.22
N VAL A 108 3.43 -9.79 4.60
CA VAL A 108 2.01 -9.90 4.18
C VAL A 108 1.24 -8.63 4.56
N PHE A 109 1.49 -8.08 5.74
CA PHE A 109 0.87 -6.84 6.24
C PHE A 109 1.58 -5.55 5.80
N GLY A 110 2.54 -5.66 4.88
CA GLY A 110 3.12 -4.52 4.19
C GLY A 110 2.13 -3.83 3.26
N ASP A 111 1.10 -4.55 2.81
CA ASP A 111 -0.03 -4.03 2.04
C ASP A 111 -0.85 -3.05 2.89
N ASP A 112 -1.11 -1.88 2.33
CA ASP A 112 -1.85 -0.80 2.99
C ASP A 112 -3.26 -1.26 3.41
N VAL A 113 -3.89 -2.16 2.64
CA VAL A 113 -5.27 -2.61 2.87
C VAL A 113 -5.46 -3.24 4.24
N ILE A 114 -4.54 -4.11 4.65
CA ILE A 114 -4.66 -4.89 5.89
C ILE A 114 -3.73 -4.38 7.01
N TRP A 115 -2.94 -3.34 6.74
CA TRP A 115 -1.94 -2.80 7.66
C TRP A 115 -2.53 -2.40 9.02
N ALA A 116 -3.76 -1.88 9.05
CA ALA A 116 -4.40 -1.42 10.28
C ALA A 116 -4.51 -2.51 11.36
N TRP A 117 -4.50 -3.79 10.98
CA TRP A 117 -4.62 -4.94 11.89
C TRP A 117 -3.31 -5.68 12.15
N SER A 118 -2.19 -5.16 11.62
CA SER A 118 -0.88 -5.83 11.66
C SER A 118 -0.29 -6.00 13.06
N ALA A 119 -0.74 -5.23 14.06
CA ALA A 119 -0.31 -5.40 15.45
C ALA A 119 -0.66 -6.79 16.03
N MET A 120 -1.56 -7.55 15.42
CA MET A 120 -1.82 -8.95 15.80
C MET A 120 -0.62 -9.87 15.53
N VAL A 121 0.22 -9.55 14.53
CA VAL A 121 1.37 -10.37 14.11
C VAL A 121 2.71 -9.64 14.25
N ASP A 122 2.70 -8.33 14.48
CA ASP A 122 3.88 -7.49 14.65
C ASP A 122 3.86 -6.78 16.01
N ALA A 123 4.63 -7.31 16.96
CA ALA A 123 4.78 -6.70 18.28
C ALA A 123 5.43 -5.30 18.21
N GLN A 124 6.12 -4.97 17.13
CA GLN A 124 6.79 -3.68 16.91
C GLN A 124 5.98 -2.72 16.01
N PHE A 125 4.67 -2.96 15.85
CA PHE A 125 3.78 -2.16 15.00
C PHE A 125 3.92 -0.63 15.17
N THR A 126 4.07 -0.17 16.42
CA THR A 126 4.13 1.27 16.74
C THR A 126 5.51 1.88 16.55
N LYS A 127 6.57 1.09 16.42
CA LYS A 127 7.95 1.58 16.31
C LYS A 127 8.17 2.59 15.15
N PRO A 128 7.62 2.41 13.94
CA PRO A 128 7.77 3.39 12.86
C PRO A 128 6.81 4.60 12.97
N ILE A 129 5.87 4.60 13.92
CA ILE A 129 4.89 5.68 14.08
C ILE A 129 5.48 6.74 15.02
N THR A 130 5.99 7.84 14.44
CA THR A 130 6.63 8.92 15.21
C THR A 130 5.67 10.00 15.66
N ASP A 131 4.57 10.19 14.92
CA ASP A 131 3.58 11.22 15.18
C ASP A 131 2.18 10.65 14.94
N ALA A 132 1.28 10.83 15.90
CA ALA A 132 -0.12 10.45 15.80
C ALA A 132 -0.99 11.49 16.49
N LYS A 133 -2.19 11.73 15.96
CA LYS A 133 -3.13 12.73 16.48
C LYS A 133 -4.54 12.18 16.52
N THR A 134 -5.15 12.29 17.69
CA THR A 134 -6.56 11.98 17.89
C THR A 134 -7.44 13.03 17.21
N GLY A 135 -8.41 12.58 16.43
CA GLY A 135 -9.28 13.41 15.60
C GLY A 135 -10.74 13.43 16.08
N ALA A 136 -11.66 13.56 15.12
CA ALA A 136 -13.09 13.63 15.41
C ALA A 136 -13.65 12.27 15.84
N SER A 137 -14.80 12.29 16.52
CA SER A 137 -15.62 11.10 16.69
C SER A 137 -16.55 10.96 15.49
N ARG A 138 -16.76 9.73 14.99
CA ARG A 138 -17.62 9.46 13.83
C ARG A 138 -18.48 8.23 14.05
N ASN A 139 -19.43 8.03 13.13
CA ASN A 139 -20.06 6.74 12.91
C ASN A 139 -19.51 6.14 11.61
N VAL A 140 -18.98 4.92 11.67
CA VAL A 140 -18.47 4.18 10.51
C VAL A 140 -19.14 2.83 10.49
N LYS A 141 -19.92 2.55 9.44
CA LYS A 141 -20.66 1.28 9.26
C LYS A 141 -21.48 0.88 10.51
N GLY A 142 -22.08 1.86 11.19
CA GLY A 142 -22.89 1.64 12.40
C GLY A 142 -22.11 1.66 13.72
N ALA A 143 -20.77 1.64 13.69
CA ALA A 143 -19.94 1.70 14.89
C ALA A 143 -19.54 3.14 15.23
N ALA A 144 -19.59 3.47 16.53
CA ALA A 144 -18.99 4.70 17.03
C ALA A 144 -17.47 4.55 17.07
N VAL A 145 -16.77 5.46 16.39
CA VAL A 145 -15.31 5.42 16.25
C VAL A 145 -14.67 6.74 16.65
N LYS A 146 -13.39 6.69 16.99
CA LYS A 146 -12.50 7.84 17.16
C LYS A 146 -11.41 7.82 16.09
N GLU A 147 -11.19 8.94 15.42
CA GLU A 147 -10.11 9.06 14.45
C GLU A 147 -8.74 9.11 15.14
N LEU A 148 -7.78 8.44 14.52
CA LEU A 148 -6.36 8.55 14.85
C LEU A 148 -5.59 8.75 13.54
N THR A 149 -5.04 9.94 13.34
CA THR A 149 -4.28 10.27 12.13
C THR A 149 -2.79 10.16 12.40
N THR A 150 -2.06 9.49 11.52
CA THR A 150 -0.60 9.31 11.58
C THR A 150 -0.01 9.38 10.17
N ALA A 151 1.31 9.32 10.06
CA ALA A 151 2.02 9.18 8.80
C ALA A 151 2.48 7.72 8.60
N ARG A 152 2.37 7.23 7.37
CA ARG A 152 2.96 5.95 6.97
C ARG A 152 3.59 6.13 5.60
N LYS A 153 4.87 5.76 5.48
CA LYS A 153 5.68 6.05 4.28
C LYS A 153 5.63 7.56 4.00
N ASP A 154 5.07 7.95 2.87
CA ASP A 154 4.95 9.32 2.36
C ASP A 154 3.50 9.86 2.41
N ARG A 155 2.61 9.21 3.17
CA ARG A 155 1.15 9.46 3.15
C ARG A 155 0.58 9.70 4.53
N LEU A 156 -0.51 10.48 4.58
CA LEU A 156 -1.37 10.56 5.76
C LEU A 156 -2.27 9.33 5.81
N VAL A 157 -2.44 8.81 7.02
CA VAL A 157 -3.29 7.67 7.31
C VAL A 157 -4.19 8.00 8.47
N THR A 158 -5.50 7.80 8.31
CA THR A 158 -6.47 7.98 9.40
C THR A 158 -7.10 6.63 9.72
N LEU A 159 -6.82 6.11 10.90
CA LEU A 159 -7.46 4.94 11.47
C LEU A 159 -8.78 5.35 12.13
N TYR A 160 -9.82 4.54 11.94
CA TYR A 160 -11.11 4.70 12.61
C TYR A 160 -11.22 3.70 13.76
N ILE A 161 -10.74 4.07 14.95
CA ILE A 161 -10.68 3.17 16.10
C ILE A 161 -12.07 2.98 16.69
N ASP A 162 -12.56 1.74 16.71
CA ASP A 162 -13.86 1.39 17.27
C ASP A 162 -13.85 1.56 18.79
N ASN A 163 -14.80 2.32 19.32
CA ASN A 163 -14.85 2.62 20.75
C ASN A 163 -15.12 1.39 21.62
N LYS A 164 -15.76 0.34 21.06
CA LYS A 164 -16.07 -0.91 21.78
C LYS A 164 -14.96 -1.94 21.63
N LEU A 165 -14.45 -2.13 20.40
CA LEU A 165 -13.40 -3.13 20.17
C LEU A 165 -12.01 -2.63 20.55
N GLY A 166 -11.81 -1.32 20.60
CA GLY A 166 -10.54 -0.69 20.90
C GLY A 166 -9.56 -0.68 19.75
N PHE A 167 -9.90 -1.22 18.57
CA PHE A 167 -9.06 -1.23 17.36
C PHE A 167 -9.82 -0.80 16.10
N ALA A 168 -9.08 -0.60 15.00
CA ALA A 168 -9.59 -0.04 13.76
C ALA A 168 -10.77 -0.82 13.13
N ARG A 169 -11.87 -0.10 12.87
CA ARG A 169 -13.02 -0.44 12.01
C ARG A 169 -12.71 -0.21 10.53
N GLY A 170 -11.65 0.51 10.24
CA GLY A 170 -11.27 0.90 8.89
C GLY A 170 -10.13 1.91 8.91
N VAL A 171 -9.68 2.26 7.72
CA VAL A 171 -8.55 3.16 7.51
C VAL A 171 -8.73 3.92 6.19
N THR A 172 -8.30 5.17 6.16
CA THR A 172 -8.10 5.93 4.93
C THR A 172 -6.64 6.25 4.71
N PHE A 173 -6.21 6.19 3.46
CA PHE A 173 -4.89 6.61 3.01
C PHE A 173 -5.05 7.79 2.07
N GLU A 174 -4.39 8.89 2.40
CA GLU A 174 -4.40 10.09 1.60
C GLU A 174 -3.06 10.28 0.90
N SER A 175 -3.09 10.36 -0.42
CA SER A 175 -1.95 10.67 -1.29
C SER A 175 -2.28 11.90 -2.13
N GLU A 176 -1.25 12.54 -2.68
CA GLU A 176 -1.42 13.56 -3.71
C GLU A 176 -0.93 13.03 -5.05
N SER A 177 -1.77 13.09 -6.08
CA SER A 177 -1.39 12.78 -7.45
C SER A 177 -1.82 13.90 -8.38
N GLY A 178 -0.84 14.56 -9.00
CA GLY A 178 -1.09 15.65 -9.95
C GLY A 178 -1.78 16.89 -9.38
N GLY A 179 -1.53 17.19 -8.10
CA GLY A 179 -2.15 18.31 -7.40
C GLY A 179 -3.59 18.03 -6.94
N GLN A 180 -4.08 16.80 -7.12
CA GLN A 180 -5.34 16.35 -6.56
C GLN A 180 -5.10 15.36 -5.41
N LYS A 181 -5.90 15.51 -4.36
CA LYS A 181 -5.91 14.58 -3.23
C LYS A 181 -6.64 13.31 -3.64
N VAL A 182 -5.97 12.17 -3.50
CA VAL A 182 -6.53 10.84 -3.72
C VAL A 182 -6.72 10.19 -2.35
N THR A 183 -7.87 9.52 -2.16
CA THR A 183 -8.20 8.86 -0.90
C THR A 183 -8.61 7.42 -1.16
N ASN A 184 -7.82 6.50 -0.65
CA ASN A 184 -8.15 5.08 -0.62
C ASN A 184 -8.81 4.76 0.72
N VAL A 185 -9.93 4.03 0.67
CA VAL A 185 -10.79 3.82 1.83
C VAL A 185 -11.00 2.32 2.05
N VAL A 186 -10.69 1.85 3.25
CA VAL A 186 -10.93 0.46 3.69
C VAL A 186 -11.86 0.49 4.89
N LEU A 187 -13.05 -0.09 4.79
CA LEU A 187 -14.05 -0.07 5.87
C LEU A 187 -14.59 -1.48 6.13
N ALA A 188 -14.45 -1.94 7.37
CA ALA A 188 -15.03 -3.20 7.81
C ALA A 188 -16.54 -3.04 8.02
N SER A 189 -17.31 -3.90 7.36
CA SER A 189 -18.75 -4.07 7.61
C SER A 189 -19.00 -4.97 8.81
N GLU A 190 -18.12 -5.93 9.06
CA GLU A 190 -18.26 -6.90 10.14
C GLU A 190 -16.88 -7.21 10.74
N ILE A 191 -16.81 -7.28 12.07
CA ILE A 191 -15.65 -7.81 12.77
C ILE A 191 -16.12 -8.70 13.91
N GLU A 192 -15.60 -9.92 13.92
CA GLU A 192 -15.76 -10.89 14.98
C GLU A 192 -14.42 -11.07 15.71
N VAL A 193 -14.45 -11.05 17.04
CA VAL A 193 -13.29 -11.34 17.88
C VAL A 193 -13.51 -12.70 18.54
N GLY A 194 -12.68 -13.67 18.20
CA GLY A 194 -12.76 -15.01 18.77
C GLY A 194 -12.24 -15.05 20.20
N LYS A 195 -12.82 -15.93 21.02
CA LYS A 195 -12.39 -16.15 22.42
C LYS A 195 -11.12 -17.00 22.53
N GLU A 196 -10.81 -17.75 21.48
CA GLU A 196 -9.69 -18.68 21.42
C GLU A 196 -8.93 -18.55 20.09
N PRO A 197 -7.65 -18.95 20.06
CA PRO A 197 -6.93 -19.11 18.82
C PRO A 197 -7.62 -20.15 17.94
N LEU A 198 -7.66 -19.86 16.65
CA LEU A 198 -8.12 -20.78 15.62
C LEU A 198 -7.13 -21.93 15.44
N MET A 199 -7.65 -23.13 15.16
CA MET A 199 -6.84 -24.28 14.78
C MET A 199 -6.27 -24.08 13.37
N ALA A 200 -5.07 -24.60 13.08
CA ALA A 200 -4.48 -24.52 11.74
C ALA A 200 -5.40 -25.09 10.64
N SER A 201 -6.22 -26.11 10.97
CA SER A 201 -7.23 -26.68 10.08
C SER A 201 -8.34 -25.71 9.69
N SER A 202 -8.66 -24.73 10.52
CA SER A 202 -9.68 -23.72 10.22
C SER A 202 -9.20 -22.65 9.22
N THR A 203 -7.87 -22.51 9.07
CA THR A 203 -7.23 -21.77 7.99
C THR A 203 -6.81 -22.67 6.83
N ALA A 204 -7.08 -23.97 6.90
CA ALA A 204 -6.67 -24.91 5.86
C ALA A 204 -7.24 -24.49 4.52
N PHE A 205 -6.40 -24.60 3.52
CA PHE A 205 -6.71 -24.24 2.16
C PHE A 205 -6.50 -25.46 1.28
N THR A 206 -7.56 -25.85 0.59
CA THR A 206 -7.44 -26.77 -0.53
C THR A 206 -7.09 -25.94 -1.76
N LEU A 207 -5.93 -26.22 -2.33
CA LEU A 207 -5.53 -25.63 -3.61
C LEU A 207 -6.63 -25.87 -4.65
N PRO A 208 -6.93 -24.87 -5.51
CA PRO A 208 -7.86 -25.09 -6.61
C PRO A 208 -7.37 -26.25 -7.47
N ALA A 209 -8.30 -27.05 -7.99
CA ALA A 209 -7.94 -28.15 -8.87
C ALA A 209 -7.09 -27.66 -10.05
N GLY A 210 -5.97 -28.32 -10.30
CA GLY A 210 -5.05 -27.94 -11.38
C GLY A 210 -4.19 -26.69 -11.12
N ALA A 211 -4.18 -26.17 -9.89
CA ALA A 211 -3.32 -25.05 -9.53
C ALA A 211 -1.84 -25.40 -9.73
N LYS A 212 -1.12 -24.57 -10.48
CA LYS A 212 0.30 -24.79 -10.77
C LYS A 212 1.17 -24.15 -9.69
N LYS A 213 2.00 -24.97 -9.02
CA LYS A 213 3.05 -24.43 -8.16
C LYS A 213 4.05 -23.68 -9.04
N MET A 214 4.26 -22.43 -8.71
CA MET A 214 5.30 -21.60 -9.30
C MET A 214 6.36 -21.35 -8.24
N GLU A 215 7.61 -21.37 -8.66
CA GLU A 215 8.66 -20.78 -7.83
C GLU A 215 8.32 -19.31 -7.63
N LYS A 216 8.45 -18.83 -6.39
CA LYS A 216 8.34 -17.40 -6.13
C LYS A 216 9.49 -16.75 -6.89
N ALA A 217 9.18 -16.18 -8.05
CA ALA A 217 10.15 -15.45 -8.84
C ALA A 217 10.80 -14.42 -7.90
N ALA A 218 12.12 -14.31 -7.93
CA ALA A 218 12.80 -13.20 -7.27
C ALA A 218 12.04 -11.93 -7.65
N GLY A 219 11.40 -11.29 -6.66
CA GLY A 219 10.43 -10.24 -6.91
C GLY A 219 11.03 -9.20 -7.86
N LEU A 220 10.22 -8.62 -8.74
CA LEU A 220 10.73 -7.61 -9.65
C LEU A 220 11.45 -6.54 -8.84
N THR A 221 12.67 -6.21 -9.29
CA THR A 221 13.48 -5.13 -8.73
C THR A 221 13.64 -4.03 -9.76
N PHE A 222 14.27 -2.92 -9.37
CA PHE A 222 14.61 -1.88 -10.33
C PHE A 222 15.48 -2.45 -11.46
N ALA A 223 16.35 -3.42 -11.16
CA ALA A 223 17.13 -4.13 -12.17
C ALA A 223 16.24 -4.86 -13.21
N SER A 224 15.09 -5.41 -12.80
CA SER A 224 14.14 -6.08 -13.71
C SER A 224 13.45 -5.08 -14.66
N VAL A 225 13.11 -3.88 -14.17
CA VAL A 225 12.36 -2.88 -14.95
C VAL A 225 13.24 -1.88 -15.69
N ARG A 226 14.49 -1.68 -15.28
CA ARG A 226 15.41 -0.72 -15.89
C ARG A 226 15.58 -0.92 -17.40
N PRO A 227 15.71 -2.16 -17.94
CA PRO A 227 15.77 -2.36 -19.40
C PRO A 227 14.51 -1.89 -20.12
N ILE A 228 13.34 -2.05 -19.50
CA ILE A 228 12.05 -1.59 -20.04
C ILE A 228 12.03 -0.07 -20.12
N LEU A 229 12.41 0.59 -19.02
CA LEU A 229 12.50 2.05 -18.94
C LEU A 229 13.53 2.59 -19.93
N GLN A 230 14.63 1.87 -20.17
CA GLN A 230 15.66 2.29 -21.12
C GLN A 230 15.16 2.18 -22.57
N ALA A 231 14.47 1.09 -22.90
CA ALA A 231 13.93 0.86 -24.23
C ALA A 231 12.77 1.81 -24.57
N SER A 232 11.85 2.04 -23.63
CA SER A 232 10.61 2.79 -23.90
C SER A 232 10.67 4.24 -23.43
N CYS A 233 11.44 4.55 -22.38
CA CYS A 233 11.50 5.87 -21.75
C CYS A 233 12.91 6.47 -21.80
N GLY A 234 13.71 6.10 -22.81
CA GLY A 234 15.12 6.48 -22.95
C GLY A 234 15.40 7.99 -22.89
N CYS A 235 14.43 8.84 -23.27
CA CYS A 235 14.54 10.30 -23.15
C CYS A 235 14.82 10.78 -21.70
N HIS A 236 14.45 9.98 -20.70
CA HIS A 236 14.65 10.26 -19.27
C HIS A 236 15.92 9.59 -18.69
N MET A 237 16.73 8.91 -19.53
CA MET A 237 17.95 8.21 -19.09
C MET A 237 19.21 9.06 -19.15
N GLY A 238 19.29 10.02 -20.08
CA GLY A 238 20.45 10.89 -20.27
C GLY A 238 20.41 12.21 -19.46
N GLY A 239 19.40 12.40 -18.62
CA GLY A 239 19.19 13.60 -17.81
C GLY A 239 17.71 13.91 -17.55
N PRO A 240 17.39 14.80 -16.60
CA PRO A 240 16.02 15.05 -16.19
C PRO A 240 15.20 15.74 -17.29
N LYS A 241 14.09 15.12 -17.69
CA LYS A 241 13.06 15.73 -18.57
C LYS A 241 11.82 16.02 -17.74
N GLY A 242 11.35 17.27 -17.73
CA GLY A 242 10.32 17.71 -16.78
C GLY A 242 10.75 17.57 -15.31
N GLY A 243 12.06 17.54 -15.05
CA GLY A 243 12.64 17.24 -13.74
C GLY A 243 12.71 15.75 -13.38
N LEU A 244 12.15 14.85 -14.21
CA LEU A 244 12.16 13.41 -13.99
C LEU A 244 13.37 12.75 -14.65
N SER A 245 14.14 11.99 -13.88
CA SER A 245 15.20 11.10 -14.36
C SER A 245 14.86 9.65 -14.00
N LEU A 246 15.06 8.72 -14.95
CA LEU A 246 14.81 7.28 -14.77
C LEU A 246 16.11 6.45 -14.75
N SER A 247 17.27 7.12 -14.67
CA SER A 247 18.60 6.49 -14.81
C SER A 247 19.04 5.65 -13.61
N SER A 248 18.45 5.86 -12.44
CA SER A 248 18.74 5.11 -11.21
C SER A 248 17.49 4.96 -10.37
N TYR A 249 17.48 3.96 -9.49
CA TYR A 249 16.39 3.71 -8.55
C TYR A 249 16.05 4.97 -7.73
N ALA A 250 17.06 5.58 -7.10
CA ALA A 250 16.90 6.80 -6.32
C ALA A 250 16.26 7.95 -7.11
N ASN A 251 16.58 8.09 -8.40
CA ASN A 251 16.00 9.12 -9.26
C ASN A 251 14.53 8.83 -9.61
N VAL A 252 14.20 7.56 -9.90
CA VAL A 252 12.81 7.13 -10.16
C VAL A 252 11.94 7.41 -8.95
N MET A 253 12.42 7.05 -7.75
CA MET A 253 11.68 7.23 -6.51
C MET A 253 11.58 8.70 -6.10
N LYS A 254 12.58 9.52 -6.43
CA LYS A 254 12.51 10.98 -6.22
C LYS A 254 11.41 11.65 -7.06
N GLY A 255 11.14 11.13 -8.26
CA GLY A 255 10.16 11.71 -9.18
C GLY A 255 10.66 12.98 -9.88
N GLY A 256 9.72 13.78 -10.39
CA GLY A 256 9.99 14.98 -11.18
C GLY A 256 9.20 16.21 -10.69
N ARG A 257 9.13 17.26 -11.51
CA ARG A 257 8.39 18.49 -11.14
C ARG A 257 6.89 18.26 -10.92
N SER A 258 6.35 17.19 -11.47
CA SER A 258 4.94 16.81 -11.33
C SER A 258 4.64 15.96 -10.09
N GLY A 259 5.64 15.74 -9.24
CA GLY A 259 5.56 14.89 -8.05
C GLY A 259 6.24 13.52 -8.24
N PRO A 260 5.98 12.59 -7.32
CA PRO A 260 6.49 11.21 -7.39
C PRO A 260 6.10 10.53 -8.70
N ALA A 261 7.08 9.92 -9.38
CA ALA A 261 6.80 9.18 -10.61
C ALA A 261 6.20 7.80 -10.32
N VAL A 262 6.62 7.20 -9.22
CA VAL A 262 6.22 5.87 -8.76
C VAL A 262 5.66 5.99 -7.36
N ASN A 263 4.47 5.43 -7.15
CA ASN A 263 3.84 5.25 -5.85
C ASN A 263 3.92 3.77 -5.48
N PRO A 264 4.87 3.36 -4.62
CA PRO A 264 4.99 1.97 -4.19
C PRO A 264 3.68 1.41 -3.66
N GLY A 265 3.28 0.24 -4.14
CA GLY A 265 2.02 -0.42 -3.81
C GLY A 265 0.82 0.02 -4.66
N ASN A 266 0.95 1.05 -5.51
CA ASN A 266 -0.15 1.53 -6.34
C ASN A 266 0.33 2.01 -7.72
N ALA A 267 0.34 1.08 -8.67
CA ALA A 267 0.68 1.35 -10.06
C ALA A 267 -0.30 2.32 -10.73
N ASP A 268 -1.59 2.27 -10.42
CA ASP A 268 -2.60 3.06 -11.13
C ASP A 268 -2.58 4.55 -10.71
N GLU A 269 -2.13 4.85 -9.49
CA GLU A 269 -1.87 6.23 -9.05
C GLU A 269 -0.48 6.76 -9.44
N SER A 270 0.41 5.88 -9.92
CA SER A 270 1.77 6.26 -10.29
C SER A 270 1.78 7.07 -11.58
N ILE A 271 2.32 8.30 -11.54
CA ILE A 271 2.39 9.20 -12.70
C ILE A 271 3.05 8.50 -13.89
N LEU A 272 4.11 7.72 -13.66
CA LEU A 272 4.79 6.93 -14.68
C LEU A 272 3.79 6.07 -15.48
N ILE A 273 2.89 5.37 -14.80
CA ILE A 273 1.89 4.52 -15.44
C ILE A 273 0.81 5.36 -16.10
N GLN A 274 0.31 6.41 -15.45
CA GLN A 274 -0.76 7.26 -15.98
C GLN A 274 -0.37 7.95 -17.29
N VAL A 275 0.88 8.42 -17.41
CA VAL A 275 1.37 9.01 -18.67
C VAL A 275 1.61 7.94 -19.74
N ILE A 276 2.01 6.72 -19.35
CA ILE A 276 2.17 5.58 -20.27
C ILE A 276 0.81 5.16 -20.86
N THR A 277 -0.21 5.06 -20.02
CA THR A 277 -1.57 4.66 -20.42
C THR A 277 -2.36 5.79 -21.07
N GLY A 278 -1.89 7.03 -20.97
CA GLY A 278 -2.58 8.21 -21.48
C GLY A 278 -3.73 8.71 -20.60
N GLN A 279 -3.84 8.21 -19.37
CA GLN A 279 -4.73 8.76 -18.34
C GLN A 279 -4.32 10.17 -17.92
N ARG A 280 -3.05 10.53 -18.12
CA ARG A 280 -2.51 11.85 -17.83
C ARG A 280 -1.71 12.41 -19.00
N ALA A 281 -1.90 13.69 -19.29
CA ALA A 281 -1.16 14.40 -20.33
C ALA A 281 0.17 14.99 -19.81
N PRO A 282 1.21 15.08 -20.66
CA PRO A 282 1.27 14.51 -22.01
C PRO A 282 1.41 12.98 -21.96
N LYS A 283 0.78 12.30 -22.93
CA LYS A 283 1.00 10.86 -23.11
C LYS A 283 2.47 10.61 -23.46
N MET A 284 3.09 9.67 -22.79
CA MET A 284 4.46 9.24 -23.00
C MET A 284 4.47 7.72 -23.22
N PRO A 285 5.45 7.13 -23.90
CA PRO A 285 6.47 7.77 -24.71
C PRO A 285 5.87 8.47 -25.95
N PRO A 286 6.49 9.55 -26.46
CA PRO A 286 6.03 10.20 -27.69
C PRO A 286 6.30 9.34 -28.94
N ASN A 287 7.26 8.42 -28.85
CA ASN A 287 7.77 7.63 -29.97
C ASN A 287 7.14 6.23 -30.07
N GLY A 288 6.02 5.98 -29.38
CA GLY A 288 5.32 4.69 -29.42
C GLY A 288 4.92 4.17 -28.04
N ALA A 289 3.93 3.28 -28.00
CA ALA A 289 3.41 2.73 -26.75
C ALA A 289 4.38 1.71 -26.12
N VAL A 290 4.40 1.66 -24.79
CA VAL A 290 5.05 0.57 -24.06
C VAL A 290 4.28 -0.73 -24.35
N PRO A 291 4.96 -1.83 -24.75
CA PRO A 291 4.29 -3.12 -24.97
C PRO A 291 3.53 -3.59 -23.72
N THR A 292 2.39 -4.25 -23.91
CA THR A 292 1.47 -4.60 -22.82
C THR A 292 2.11 -5.48 -21.74
N ASP A 293 2.97 -6.44 -22.12
CA ASP A 293 3.73 -7.30 -21.20
C ASP A 293 4.72 -6.49 -20.36
N LYS A 294 5.37 -5.49 -20.97
CA LYS A 294 6.31 -4.59 -20.30
C LYS A 294 5.60 -3.62 -19.38
N LEU A 295 4.44 -3.11 -19.78
CA LEU A 295 3.58 -2.31 -18.91
C LEU A 295 3.11 -3.13 -17.70
N ALA A 296 2.68 -4.38 -17.91
CA ALA A 296 2.30 -5.27 -16.81
C ALA A 296 3.48 -5.49 -15.84
N THR A 297 4.69 -5.69 -16.37
CA THR A 297 5.91 -5.81 -15.55
C THR A 297 6.19 -4.55 -14.72
N LEU A 298 6.05 -3.36 -15.32
CA LEU A 298 6.20 -2.08 -14.61
C LEU A 298 5.14 -1.93 -13.50
N LYS A 299 3.87 -2.22 -13.81
CA LYS A 299 2.79 -2.16 -12.82
C LYS A 299 3.02 -3.15 -11.68
N GLN A 300 3.43 -4.36 -11.99
CA GLN A 300 3.70 -5.41 -11.00
C GLN A 300 4.84 -4.98 -10.06
N TRP A 301 5.97 -4.52 -10.61
CA TRP A 301 7.08 -4.01 -9.80
C TRP A 301 6.64 -2.90 -8.84
N ILE A 302 5.83 -1.94 -9.33
CA ILE A 302 5.30 -0.86 -8.50
C ILE A 302 4.38 -1.40 -7.41
N ASN A 303 3.42 -2.27 -7.77
CA ASN A 303 2.47 -2.88 -6.83
C ASN A 303 3.17 -3.73 -5.76
N ASP A 304 4.29 -4.36 -6.11
CA ASP A 304 5.12 -5.14 -5.19
C ASP A 304 6.02 -4.26 -4.28
N GLY A 305 5.80 -2.95 -4.31
CA GLY A 305 6.48 -1.99 -3.44
C GLY A 305 7.69 -1.31 -4.09
N ALA A 306 7.84 -1.41 -5.41
CA ALA A 306 8.92 -0.78 -6.18
C ALA A 306 10.30 -1.04 -5.58
N LYS A 307 10.67 -2.31 -5.38
CA LYS A 307 11.94 -2.69 -4.73
C LYS A 307 13.14 -2.32 -5.60
N GLU A 308 14.25 -1.92 -4.98
CA GLU A 308 15.52 -1.63 -5.66
C GLU A 308 16.12 -2.88 -6.33
#